data_AF-A0A960W680-F1
#
_entry.id   AF-A0A960W680-F1
#
_cell.length_a   1.000
_cell.length_b   1.000
_cell.length_c   1.000
_cell.angle_alpha   90.00
_cell.angle_beta   90.00
_cell.angle_gamma   90.00
#
_symmetry.space_group_name_H-M   'P 1'
#
loop_
_entity.id
_entity.type
_entity.pdbx_description
1 polymer ?
#
loop_
_entity_poly.entity_id
_entity_poly.type
_entity_poly.pdbx_seq_one_letter_code
_entity_poly.pdbx_strand_id
1 'polypeptide(L)'
;MKIANPIYDIAFKYLMEDLKIAKGIIARIINREILEIDFKPTEYVTYIDFLDGKAGKAMRMDFHAIILNKTGEKQKVLIELQKSKKSLELKRFRNYLGDQYRRPDNVIIKRVTKT
;
A
#
# COMPACT_ATOMS: atom_id res chain seq x y z
N MET A 1 -2.70 -18.06 -26.21
CA MET A 1 -2.43 -17.51 -24.86
C MET A 1 -3.47 -16.45 -24.56
N LYS A 2 -4.20 -16.55 -23.44
CA LYS A 2 -5.14 -15.50 -22.99
C LYS A 2 -4.44 -14.70 -21.89
N ILE A 3 -4.37 -13.37 -22.03
CA ILE A 3 -3.75 -12.46 -21.04
C ILE A 3 -4.88 -11.73 -20.32
N ALA A 4 -4.90 -11.79 -18.99
CA ALA A 4 -5.83 -11.00 -18.20
C ALA A 4 -5.46 -9.51 -18.29
N ASN A 5 -6.43 -8.65 -18.57
CA ASN A 5 -6.20 -7.21 -18.64
C ASN A 5 -6.16 -6.62 -17.20
N PRO A 6 -5.01 -6.09 -16.74
CA PRO A 6 -4.85 -5.56 -15.37
C PRO A 6 -5.68 -4.29 -15.10
N ILE A 7 -6.34 -3.71 -16.11
CA ILE A 7 -7.28 -2.59 -15.91
C ILE A 7 -8.53 -3.06 -15.16
N TYR A 8 -8.90 -4.35 -15.21
CA TYR A 8 -10.02 -4.88 -14.43
C TYR A 8 -9.61 -5.14 -12.99
N ASP A 9 -10.50 -4.80 -12.04
CA ASP A 9 -10.24 -4.93 -10.59
C ASP A 9 -9.78 -6.34 -10.20
N ILE A 10 -10.42 -7.38 -10.74
CA ILE A 10 -10.13 -8.77 -10.39
C ILE A 10 -8.73 -9.17 -10.87
N ALA A 11 -8.38 -8.86 -12.12
CA ALA A 11 -7.07 -9.16 -12.67
C ALA A 11 -5.97 -8.40 -11.91
N PHE A 12 -6.21 -7.12 -11.60
CA PHE A 12 -5.28 -6.32 -10.79
C PHE A 12 -5.10 -6.89 -9.39
N LYS A 13 -6.20 -7.30 -8.74
CA LYS A 13 -6.16 -7.94 -7.42
C LYS A 13 -5.25 -9.16 -7.41
N TYR A 14 -5.45 -10.10 -8.33
CA TYR A 14 -4.61 -11.30 -8.39
C TYR A 14 -3.13 -10.99 -8.64
N LEU A 15 -2.82 -9.96 -9.44
CA LEU A 15 -1.44 -9.52 -9.64
C LEU A 15 -0.81 -8.94 -8.37
N MET A 16 -1.60 -8.28 -7.53
CA MET A 16 -1.15 -7.66 -6.28
C MET A 16 -1.09 -8.65 -5.10
N GLU A 17 -1.87 -9.72 -5.13
CA GLU A 17 -1.82 -10.82 -4.15
C GLU A 17 -0.57 -11.69 -4.33
N ASP A 18 -0.05 -11.81 -5.55
CA ASP A 18 1.26 -12.41 -5.79
C ASP A 18 2.37 -11.44 -5.36
N LEU A 19 2.98 -11.71 -4.20
CA LEU A 19 4.02 -10.84 -3.61
C LEU A 19 5.22 -10.61 -4.53
N LYS A 20 5.58 -11.57 -5.41
CA LYS A 20 6.70 -11.42 -6.32
C LYS A 20 6.36 -10.41 -7.42
N ILE A 21 5.15 -10.50 -7.97
CA ILE A 21 4.65 -9.56 -8.97
C ILE A 21 4.42 -8.18 -8.34
N ALA A 22 3.75 -8.13 -7.19
CA ALA A 22 3.49 -6.90 -6.45
C ALA A 22 4.78 -6.16 -6.11
N LYS A 23 5.81 -6.88 -5.62
CA LYS A 23 7.15 -6.33 -5.36
C LYS A 23 7.72 -5.62 -6.59
N GLY A 24 7.68 -6.27 -7.76
CA GLY A 24 8.21 -5.71 -9.00
C GLY A 24 7.46 -4.45 -9.44
N ILE A 25 6.12 -4.49 -9.40
CA ILE A 25 5.27 -3.36 -9.80
C ILE A 25 5.47 -2.18 -8.84
N ILE A 26 5.41 -2.41 -7.53
CA ILE A 26 5.54 -1.35 -6.52
C ILE A 26 6.94 -0.76 -6.54
N ALA A 27 7.99 -1.58 -6.62
CA ALA A 27 9.38 -1.11 -6.73
C ALA A 27 9.57 -0.17 -7.92
N ARG A 28 8.94 -0.48 -9.06
CA ARG A 28 8.99 0.36 -10.26
C ARG A 28 8.23 1.68 -10.07
N ILE A 29 7.05 1.64 -9.44
CA ILE A 29 6.23 2.83 -9.16
C ILE A 29 6.98 3.81 -8.23
N ILE A 30 7.54 3.32 -7.13
CA ILE A 30 8.22 4.19 -6.15
C ILE A 30 9.69 4.49 -6.53
N ASN A 31 10.19 3.81 -7.56
CA ASN A 31 11.58 3.88 -8.03
C ASN A 31 12.60 3.62 -6.91
N ARG A 32 12.39 2.55 -6.13
CA ARG A 32 13.28 2.11 -5.04
C ARG A 32 13.40 0.60 -5.05
N GLU A 33 14.53 0.10 -4.58
CA GLU A 33 14.69 -1.32 -4.29
C GLU A 33 13.83 -1.68 -3.08
N ILE A 34 13.07 -2.76 -3.22
CA ILE A 34 12.30 -3.38 -2.13
C ILE A 34 13.07 -4.63 -1.72
N LEU A 35 13.43 -4.74 -0.45
CA LEU A 35 14.09 -5.92 0.11
C LEU A 35 13.04 -6.96 0.51
N GLU A 36 12.07 -6.53 1.30
CA GLU A 36 10.97 -7.35 1.81
C GLU A 36 9.65 -6.64 1.53
N ILE A 37 8.62 -7.41 1.20
CA ILE A 37 7.25 -6.91 1.06
C ILE A 37 6.31 -7.91 1.71
N ASP A 38 5.38 -7.39 2.50
CA ASP A 38 4.29 -8.16 3.10
C ASP A 38 2.97 -7.51 2.70
N PHE A 39 2.00 -8.35 2.37
CA PHE A 39 0.68 -7.93 1.94
C PHE A 39 -0.26 -8.07 3.12
N LYS A 40 -0.89 -6.96 3.51
CA LYS A 40 -1.97 -6.99 4.48
C LYS A 40 -3.28 -6.77 3.74
N PRO A 41 -3.96 -7.84 3.30
CA PRO A 41 -5.23 -7.69 2.60
C PRO A 41 -6.21 -6.98 3.52
N THR A 42 -6.53 -5.74 3.16
CA THR A 42 -7.64 -5.02 3.76
C THR A 42 -8.55 -4.59 2.64
N GLU A 43 -9.46 -5.47 2.25
CA GLU A 43 -10.49 -5.16 1.26
C GLU A 43 -11.48 -4.17 1.87
N TYR A 44 -11.21 -2.89 1.71
CA TYR A 44 -12.25 -1.87 1.87
C TYR A 44 -12.90 -1.63 0.53
N VAL A 45 -13.91 -2.44 0.19
CA VAL A 45 -14.96 -1.99 -0.71
C VAL A 45 -15.80 -0.98 0.06
N THR A 46 -15.28 0.24 0.23
CA THR A 46 -16.11 1.33 0.72
C THR A 46 -17.05 1.69 -0.42
N TYR A 47 -18.33 1.41 -0.24
CA TYR A 47 -19.39 2.15 -0.91
C TYR A 47 -19.30 3.57 -0.35
N ILE A 48 -18.58 4.45 -1.05
CA ILE A 48 -18.55 5.85 -0.64
C ILE A 48 -19.93 6.40 -1.00
N ASP A 49 -20.81 6.54 -0.01
CA ASP A 49 -22.10 7.22 -0.16
C ASP A 49 -21.82 8.67 -0.56
N PHE A 50 -22.19 9.00 -1.80
CA PHE A 50 -22.12 10.37 -2.28
C PHE A 50 -23.39 11.14 -1.89
N LEU A 51 -23.28 12.47 -1.81
CA LEU A 51 -24.38 13.42 -1.67
C LEU A 51 -25.49 13.29 -2.76
N ASP A 52 -25.25 12.48 -3.82
CA ASP A 52 -26.18 12.18 -4.92
C ASP A 52 -26.66 10.71 -4.95
N GLY A 53 -26.51 9.95 -3.86
CA GLY A 53 -27.06 8.58 -3.74
C GLY A 53 -26.41 7.50 -4.62
N LYS A 54 -25.30 7.79 -5.30
CA LYS A 54 -24.50 6.78 -6.01
C LYS A 54 -23.37 6.33 -5.08
N ALA A 55 -23.21 5.04 -4.87
CA ALA A 55 -22.04 4.54 -4.14
C ALA A 55 -20.86 4.35 -5.11
N GLY A 56 -19.72 4.99 -4.83
CA GLY A 56 -18.49 4.76 -5.58
C GLY A 56 -17.71 3.58 -5.03
N LYS A 57 -17.34 2.61 -5.88
CA LYS A 57 -16.42 1.52 -5.48
C LYS A 57 -14.98 2.06 -5.42
N ALA A 58 -14.37 1.96 -4.25
CA ALA A 58 -12.93 2.09 -4.08
C ALA A 58 -12.33 0.71 -3.77
N MET A 59 -11.14 0.44 -4.31
CA MET A 59 -10.31 -0.70 -3.94
C MET A 59 -9.04 -0.17 -3.29
N ARG A 60 -8.67 -0.74 -2.15
CA ARG A 60 -7.47 -0.37 -1.38
C ARG A 60 -6.69 -1.62 -1.04
N MET A 61 -5.37 -1.53 -1.12
CA MET A 61 -4.44 -2.62 -0.82
C MET A 61 -3.25 -2.04 -0.07
N ASP A 62 -2.98 -2.57 1.12
CA ASP A 62 -1.90 -2.12 1.97
C ASP A 62 -0.73 -3.09 1.93
N PHE A 63 0.48 -2.53 1.84
CA PHE A 63 1.73 -3.26 1.88
C PHE A 63 2.63 -2.67 2.94
N HIS A 64 3.30 -3.55 3.67
CA HIS A 64 4.47 -3.18 4.47
C HIS A 64 5.70 -3.57 3.67
N ALA A 65 6.63 -2.65 3.48
CA ALA A 65 7.85 -2.92 2.74
C ALA A 65 9.08 -2.45 3.50
N ILE A 66 10.17 -3.20 3.37
CA ILE A 66 11.51 -2.71 3.70
C ILE A 66 12.15 -2.30 2.39
N ILE A 67 12.49 -1.02 2.25
CA ILE A 67 13.11 -0.47 1.05
C ILE A 67 14.55 -0.04 1.33
N LEU A 68 15.35 0.02 0.27
CA LEU A 68 16.60 0.77 0.29
C LEU A 68 16.31 2.22 -0.08
N ASN A 69 16.58 3.16 0.83
CA ASN A 69 16.40 4.58 0.55
C ASN A 69 17.54 5.10 -0.36
N LYS A 70 17.50 6.39 -0.74
CA LYS A 70 18.52 6.98 -1.61
C LYS A 70 19.93 6.99 -1.01
N THR A 71 20.06 6.89 0.31
CA THR A 71 21.34 6.88 1.04
C THR A 71 21.87 5.47 1.26
N GLY A 72 21.16 4.42 0.81
CA GLY A 72 21.55 3.03 1.03
C GLY A 72 21.11 2.45 2.38
N GLU A 73 20.28 3.16 3.14
CA GLU A 73 19.77 2.68 4.42
C GLU A 73 18.44 1.93 4.27
N LYS A 74 18.24 0.92 5.12
CA LYS A 74 16.97 0.19 5.19
C LYS A 74 15.91 1.05 5.86
N GLN A 75 14.75 1.18 5.22
CA GLN A 75 13.60 1.92 5.74
C GLN A 75 12.34 1.06 5.64
N LYS A 76 11.62 0.92 6.77
CA LYS A 76 10.28 0.32 6.78
C LYS A 76 9.26 1.39 6.33
N VAL A 77 8.43 1.05 5.35
CA VAL A 77 7.40 1.94 4.79
C VAL A 77 6.06 1.23 4.70
N LEU A 78 4.98 2.02 4.83
CA LEU A 78 3.62 1.59 4.55
C LEU A 78 3.20 2.17 3.20
N ILE A 79 2.64 1.33 2.33
CA ILE A 79 2.22 1.68 0.98
C ILE A 79 0.75 1.31 0.83
N GLU A 80 -0.11 2.29 0.59
CA GLU A 80 -1.52 2.07 0.20
C GLU A 80 -1.65 2.28 -1.31
N LEU A 81 -2.08 1.25 -2.03
CA LEU A 81 -2.51 1.36 -3.43
C LEU A 81 -4.02 1.57 -3.45
N GLN A 82 -4.47 2.69 -4.02
CA GLN A 82 -5.89 3.02 -4.15
C GLN A 82 -6.31 3.11 -5.62
N LYS A 83 -7.40 2.41 -5.96
CA LYS A 83 -8.14 2.58 -7.23
C LYS A 83 -9.52 3.14 -6.93
N SER A 84 -9.79 4.36 -7.38
CA SER A 84 -11.10 5.02 -7.21
C SER A 84 -11.42 5.98 -8.36
N LYS A 85 -12.71 6.19 -8.63
CA LYS A 85 -13.20 7.12 -9.66
C LYS A 85 -13.18 8.61 -9.23
N LYS A 86 -13.16 8.89 -7.93
CA LYS A 86 -13.09 10.26 -7.36
C LYS A 86 -11.78 10.50 -6.61
N SER A 87 -11.52 11.79 -6.35
CA SER A 87 -10.31 12.37 -5.76
C SER A 87 -9.79 11.62 -4.53
N LEU A 88 -8.46 11.56 -4.44
CA LEU A 88 -7.70 10.93 -3.36
C LEU A 88 -8.10 11.49 -1.98
N GLU A 89 -8.62 10.65 -1.09
CA GLU A 89 -8.92 11.04 0.29
C GLU A 89 -7.66 10.96 1.17
N LEU A 90 -6.80 11.97 1.06
CA LEU A 90 -5.55 12.06 1.82
C LEU A 90 -5.76 12.10 3.35
N LYS A 91 -6.87 12.68 3.83
CA LYS A 91 -7.16 12.78 5.27
C LYS A 91 -7.27 11.40 5.93
N ARG A 92 -8.00 10.47 5.29
CA ARG A 92 -8.14 9.09 5.77
C ARG A 92 -6.79 8.40 5.84
N PHE A 93 -6.02 8.46 4.75
CA PHE A 93 -4.71 7.80 4.70
C PHE A 93 -3.75 8.37 5.77
N ARG A 94 -3.78 9.68 6.02
CA ARG A 94 -3.01 10.30 7.11
C ARG A 94 -3.41 9.80 8.50
N ASN A 95 -4.71 9.66 8.76
CA ASN A 95 -5.19 9.10 10.03
C ASN A 95 -4.74 7.64 10.19
N TYR A 96 -4.88 6.84 9.13
CA TYR A 96 -4.43 5.46 9.12
C TYR A 96 -2.92 5.32 9.36
N LEU A 97 -2.09 6.17 8.74
CA LEU A 97 -0.66 6.23 9.03
C LEU A 97 -0.41 6.51 10.51
N GLY A 98 -1.09 7.52 11.07
CA GLY A 98 -0.99 7.85 12.50
C GLY A 98 -1.29 6.65 13.39
N ASP A 99 -2.38 5.92 13.11
CA ASP A 99 -2.75 4.72 13.85
C ASP A 99 -1.74 3.58 13.69
N GLN A 100 -1.19 3.39 12.48
CA GLN A 100 -0.17 2.36 12.25
C GLN A 100 1.14 2.68 12.96
N TYR A 101 1.61 3.93 12.95
CA TYR A 101 2.83 4.34 13.65
C TYR A 101 2.67 4.39 15.17
N ARG A 102 1.44 4.50 15.68
CA ARG A 102 1.17 4.43 17.12
C ARG A 102 1.33 3.02 17.68
N ARG A 103 1.19 1.98 16.85
CA ARG A 103 1.28 0.58 17.30
C ARG A 103 2.73 0.24 17.67
N PRO A 104 3.00 -0.26 18.89
CA PRO A 104 4.35 -0.59 19.33
C PRO A 104 5.07 -1.56 18.38
N ASP A 105 4.34 -2.53 17.84
CA ASP A 105 4.85 -3.56 16.91
C ASP A 105 5.35 -2.98 15.57
N ASN A 106 4.95 -1.75 15.25
CA ASN A 106 5.30 -1.08 13.99
C ASN A 106 6.47 -0.10 14.11
N VAL A 107 6.97 0.16 15.33
CA VAL A 107 8.05 1.14 15.57
C VAL A 107 9.38 0.41 15.75
N ILE A 108 10.37 0.74 14.90
CA ILE A 108 11.76 0.28 15.11
C ILE A 108 12.41 1.20 16.14
N ILE A 109 12.56 0.72 17.38
CA ILE A 109 13.31 1.43 18.41
C ILE A 109 14.81 1.25 18.12
N LYS A 110 15.44 2.25 17.49
CA LYS A 110 16.90 2.31 17.42
C LYS A 110 17.44 2.57 18.83
N ARG A 111 17.99 1.55 19.49
CA ARG A 111 18.78 1.74 20.70
C ARG A 111 20.06 2.48 20.30
N VAL A 112 20.17 3.75 20.68
CA VAL A 112 21.42 4.50 20.56
C VAL A 112 22.32 4.01 21.70
N THR A 113 23.32 3.17 21.38
CA THR A 113 24.44 2.92 22.29
C THR A 113 25.24 4.21 22.38
N LYS A 114 25.09 4.93 23.49
CA LYS A 114 26.03 6.00 23.87
C LYS A 114 27.40 5.34 24.06
N THR A 115 28.37 5.74 23.25
CA THR A 115 29.81 5.50 23.48
C THR A 115 30.30 6.51 24.52
#